data_AF-A0A956FZY4-F1
#
_entry.id   AF-A0A956FZY4-F1
#
_cell.length_a   1.000
_cell.length_b   1.000
_cell.length_c   1.000
_cell.angle_alpha   90.00
_cell.angle_beta   90.00
_cell.angle_gamma   90.00
#
_symmetry.space_group_name_H-M   'P 1'
#
loop_
_entity.id
_entity.type
_entity.pdbx_description
1 polymer ?
#
loop_
_entity_poly.entity_id
_entity_poly.type
_entity_poly.pdbx_seq_one_letter_code
_entity_poly.pdbx_strand_id
1 'polypeptide(L)'
;MVDPRIADVAADNRVPDLSAQWPAVLGGIARHGLAWLRGDRPPGLALLSRPTVSPLRAWAPYVAALIGAGGLAIAAGPLDLVASPLLAAALATLGVALVGLGLFCLLLAAALAHVVPPPKRPDCQRSHLPQRPDEPHPLMPYYRESGLVEYVPGQVWVAQMPLTFMGGELGARMVIVRGDAAGRLLVYSPIALDPAMRAAVAELGEVRWLIAPNLIHHLFVGDWLAAFPGAEAWAAPGLAARRPDLRWRATLSETAAEVPWDRRLVDHVVIKGHVFHEEIAMLHRPSGTLLLCDAIENLGHAPETRSPIVRRLLDLAGMGERPTAPTDFKLSLRDPEAMRTSARELLAWDFERIVIAHGRLIERDAWRTCVDAFAYVLEPGDVDLGRDAAA
;
A
#
# COMPACT_ATOMS: atom_id res chain seq x y z
N MET A 1 -29.12 27.52 -28.45
CA MET A 1 -28.98 26.51 -29.52
C MET A 1 -27.61 25.88 -29.35
N VAL A 2 -27.57 24.62 -28.92
CA VAL A 2 -26.33 23.86 -28.65
C VAL A 2 -25.95 23.09 -29.92
N ASP A 3 -24.65 23.03 -30.21
CA ASP A 3 -24.04 22.42 -31.41
C ASP A 3 -24.46 20.94 -31.58
N PRO A 4 -24.99 20.53 -32.75
CA PRO A 4 -25.45 19.17 -33.00
C PRO A 4 -24.33 18.10 -33.02
N ARG A 5 -23.04 18.46 -32.90
CA ARG A 5 -21.93 17.49 -32.83
C ARG A 5 -21.69 16.86 -31.45
N ILE A 6 -22.42 17.28 -30.41
CA ILE A 6 -22.29 16.72 -29.05
C ILE A 6 -23.32 15.59 -28.79
N ALA A 7 -24.25 15.34 -29.73
CA ALA A 7 -25.30 14.34 -29.54
C ALA A 7 -24.88 12.89 -29.87
N ASP A 8 -23.79 12.67 -30.61
CA ASP A 8 -23.45 11.33 -31.15
C ASP A 8 -22.39 10.53 -30.36
N VAL A 9 -21.78 11.09 -29.31
CA VAL A 9 -20.77 10.35 -28.51
C VAL A 9 -21.41 9.53 -27.37
N ALA A 10 -22.71 9.71 -27.11
CA ALA A 10 -23.42 8.96 -26.07
C ALA A 10 -23.92 7.56 -26.51
N ALA A 11 -23.70 7.17 -27.78
CA ALA A 11 -24.32 5.96 -28.36
C ALA A 11 -23.41 4.72 -28.47
N ASP A 12 -22.11 4.80 -28.16
CA ASP A 12 -21.19 3.66 -28.41
C ASP A 12 -20.35 3.21 -27.19
N ASN A 13 -20.93 3.33 -25.99
CA ASN A 13 -20.44 2.60 -24.80
C ASN A 13 -20.80 1.10 -24.90
N ARG A 14 -20.13 0.37 -25.79
CA ARG A 14 -20.05 -1.09 -25.69
C ARG A 14 -18.87 -1.45 -24.80
N VAL A 15 -19.18 -1.85 -23.57
CA VAL A 15 -18.26 -2.63 -22.73
C VAL A 15 -17.75 -3.82 -23.55
N PRO A 16 -16.44 -4.11 -23.58
CA PRO A 16 -15.94 -5.27 -24.31
C PRO A 16 -16.64 -6.53 -23.80
N ASP A 17 -17.28 -7.27 -24.71
CA ASP A 17 -17.88 -8.55 -24.37
C ASP A 17 -16.76 -9.57 -24.13
N LEU A 18 -16.41 -9.74 -22.86
CA LEU A 18 -15.43 -10.72 -22.40
C LEU A 18 -16.01 -12.15 -22.37
N SER A 19 -17.28 -12.38 -22.75
CA SER A 19 -17.92 -13.70 -22.87
C SER A 19 -17.08 -14.68 -23.72
N ALA A 20 -16.42 -14.18 -24.76
CA ALA A 20 -15.56 -14.98 -25.64
C ALA A 20 -14.22 -15.42 -25.01
N GLN A 21 -13.77 -14.75 -23.94
CA GLN A 21 -12.50 -15.02 -23.26
C GLN A 21 -12.66 -15.94 -22.03
N TRP A 22 -13.87 -16.00 -21.45
CA TRP A 22 -14.18 -16.84 -20.29
C TRP A 22 -13.97 -18.35 -20.51
N PRO A 23 -14.27 -18.95 -21.68
CA PRO A 23 -13.98 -20.36 -21.93
C PRO A 23 -12.48 -20.69 -21.88
N ALA A 24 -11.62 -19.76 -22.27
CA ALA A 24 -10.16 -19.93 -22.24
C ALA A 24 -9.61 -19.83 -20.81
N VAL A 25 -10.14 -18.89 -20.00
CA VAL A 25 -9.79 -18.69 -18.59
C VAL A 25 -10.26 -19.88 -17.73
N LEU A 26 -11.53 -20.29 -17.87
CA LEU A 26 -12.08 -21.45 -17.17
C LEU A 26 -11.43 -22.76 -17.66
N GLY A 27 -11.13 -22.87 -18.95
CA GLY A 27 -10.36 -23.99 -19.50
C GLY A 27 -8.92 -24.03 -18.96
N GLY A 28 -8.30 -22.89 -18.70
CA GLY A 28 -7.01 -22.77 -18.02
C GLY A 28 -7.08 -23.30 -16.58
N ILE A 29 -8.10 -22.90 -15.82
CA ILE A 29 -8.34 -23.35 -14.45
C ILE A 29 -8.61 -24.86 -14.40
N ALA A 30 -9.44 -25.38 -15.31
CA ALA A 30 -9.76 -26.80 -15.38
C ALA A 30 -8.55 -27.65 -15.78
N ARG A 31 -7.72 -27.19 -16.73
CA ARG A 31 -6.47 -27.88 -17.11
C ARG A 31 -5.46 -27.93 -15.96
N HIS A 32 -5.32 -26.86 -15.18
CA HIS A 32 -4.47 -26.85 -13.98
C HIS A 32 -5.03 -27.76 -12.88
N GLY A 33 -6.35 -27.80 -12.69
CA GLY A 33 -7.01 -28.72 -11.76
C GLY A 33 -6.86 -30.20 -12.16
N LEU A 34 -7.00 -30.52 -13.45
CA LEU A 34 -6.83 -31.88 -13.98
C LEU A 34 -5.38 -32.36 -13.98
N ALA A 35 -4.40 -31.49 -14.27
CA ALA A 35 -2.97 -31.81 -14.15
C ALA A 35 -2.60 -32.11 -12.69
N TRP A 36 -3.18 -31.38 -11.73
CA TRP A 36 -2.97 -31.61 -10.30
C TRP A 36 -3.61 -32.92 -9.81
N LEU A 37 -4.82 -33.27 -10.27
CA LEU A 37 -5.47 -34.56 -9.98
C LEU A 37 -4.70 -35.76 -10.56
N ARG A 38 -3.88 -35.54 -11.59
CA ARG A 38 -2.99 -36.56 -12.19
C ARG A 38 -1.61 -36.62 -11.54
N GLY A 39 -1.32 -35.75 -10.57
CA GLY A 39 -0.04 -35.73 -9.86
C GLY A 39 1.08 -35.00 -10.59
N ASP A 40 0.80 -34.31 -11.70
CA ASP A 40 1.78 -33.54 -12.44
C ASP A 40 2.08 -32.23 -11.70
N ARG A 41 3.25 -32.15 -11.06
CA ARG A 41 3.68 -30.97 -10.29
C ARG A 41 4.33 -29.93 -11.21
N PRO A 42 3.79 -28.70 -11.34
CA PRO A 42 4.51 -27.64 -12.03
C PRO A 42 5.78 -27.22 -11.24
N PRO A 43 6.87 -26.81 -11.92
CA PRO A 43 8.15 -26.50 -11.32
C PRO A 43 8.10 -25.13 -10.59
N GLY A 44 7.57 -25.17 -9.37
CA GLY A 44 7.54 -24.07 -8.40
C GLY A 44 7.27 -24.55 -6.96
N LEU A 45 6.97 -25.85 -6.79
CA LEU A 45 6.62 -26.46 -5.50
C LEU A 45 7.79 -27.14 -4.79
N ALA A 46 9.04 -26.92 -5.22
CA ALA A 46 10.22 -27.34 -4.45
C ALA A 46 10.35 -26.58 -3.11
N LEU A 47 9.55 -25.52 -2.91
CA LEU A 47 9.39 -24.77 -1.66
C LEU A 47 8.43 -25.44 -0.65
N LEU A 48 7.68 -26.48 -1.03
CA LEU A 48 6.75 -27.20 -0.13
C LEU A 48 7.44 -28.22 0.79
N SER A 49 8.74 -28.48 0.64
CA SER A 49 9.49 -29.38 1.52
C SER A 49 10.13 -28.67 2.72
N ARG A 50 9.90 -27.36 2.89
CA ARG A 50 10.36 -26.61 4.07
C ARG A 50 9.23 -26.46 5.10
N PRO A 51 9.51 -26.63 6.40
CA PRO A 51 8.50 -26.77 7.46
C PRO A 51 7.73 -25.48 7.82
N THR A 52 7.69 -24.47 6.94
CA THR A 52 7.24 -23.10 7.25
C THR A 52 6.01 -22.62 6.48
N VAL A 53 5.33 -23.47 5.70
CA VAL A 53 4.09 -23.06 5.02
C VAL A 53 2.89 -23.31 5.93
N SER A 54 2.29 -22.23 6.46
CA SER A 54 1.10 -22.36 7.31
C SER A 54 -0.10 -22.85 6.47
N PRO A 55 -1.01 -23.66 7.06
CA PRO A 55 -2.18 -24.19 6.38
C PRO A 55 -2.97 -23.10 5.63
N LEU A 56 -3.08 -21.88 6.18
CA LEU A 56 -3.75 -20.73 5.55
C LEU A 56 -3.38 -20.47 4.08
N ARG A 57 -2.11 -20.64 3.70
CA ARG A 57 -1.67 -20.39 2.30
C ARG A 57 -2.17 -21.45 1.32
N ALA A 58 -2.48 -22.66 1.79
CA ALA A 58 -3.07 -23.71 0.97
C ALA A 58 -4.60 -23.52 0.76
N TRP A 59 -5.27 -22.79 1.66
CA TRP A 59 -6.73 -22.63 1.66
C TRP A 59 -7.22 -21.29 1.07
N ALA A 60 -6.34 -20.28 0.97
CA ALA A 60 -6.64 -18.95 0.44
C ALA A 60 -7.43 -18.92 -0.91
N PRO A 61 -7.09 -19.72 -1.94
CA PRO A 61 -7.86 -19.72 -3.19
C PRO A 61 -9.27 -20.31 -3.04
N TYR A 62 -9.47 -21.24 -2.09
CA TYR A 62 -10.78 -21.85 -1.81
C TYR A 62 -11.71 -20.89 -1.06
N VAL A 63 -11.15 -20.11 -0.11
CA VAL A 63 -11.89 -19.07 0.60
C VAL A 63 -12.29 -17.92 -0.33
N ALA A 64 -11.38 -17.50 -1.22
CA ALA A 64 -11.68 -16.47 -2.22
C ALA A 64 -12.80 -16.94 -3.19
N ALA A 65 -12.77 -18.22 -3.58
CA ALA A 65 -13.82 -18.81 -4.40
C ALA A 65 -15.18 -18.90 -3.69
N LEU A 66 -15.21 -19.23 -2.39
CA LEU A 66 -16.42 -19.29 -1.58
C LEU A 66 -17.05 -17.90 -1.35
N ILE A 67 -16.24 -16.89 -1.04
CA ILE A 67 -16.68 -15.50 -0.87
C ILE A 67 -17.18 -14.94 -2.21
N GLY A 68 -16.46 -15.22 -3.31
CA GLY A 68 -16.87 -14.82 -4.65
C GLY A 68 -18.19 -15.46 -5.07
N ALA A 69 -18.37 -16.77 -4.85
CA ALA A 69 -19.60 -17.48 -5.16
C ALA A 69 -20.79 -17.02 -4.31
N GLY A 70 -20.58 -16.78 -3.01
CA GLY A 70 -21.62 -16.25 -2.11
C GLY A 70 -22.01 -14.81 -2.44
N GLY A 71 -21.04 -13.96 -2.78
CA GLY A 71 -21.29 -12.59 -3.25
C GLY A 71 -22.06 -12.55 -4.57
N LEU A 72 -21.75 -13.46 -5.50
CA LEU A 72 -22.48 -13.58 -6.78
C LEU A 72 -23.94 -14.03 -6.58
N ALA A 73 -24.19 -14.95 -5.63
CA ALA A 73 -25.54 -15.41 -5.29
C ALA A 73 -26.40 -14.33 -4.62
N ILE A 74 -25.79 -13.42 -3.85
CA ILE A 74 -26.46 -12.27 -3.22
C ILE A 74 -26.69 -11.15 -4.25
N ALA A 75 -25.69 -10.86 -5.09
CA ALA A 75 -25.74 -9.78 -6.09
C ALA A 75 -26.63 -10.10 -7.29
N ALA A 76 -26.85 -11.38 -7.59
CA ALA A 76 -27.79 -11.79 -8.65
C ALA A 76 -29.24 -11.35 -8.34
N GLY A 77 -29.62 -11.14 -7.07
CA GLY A 77 -31.02 -10.94 -6.71
C GLY A 77 -31.92 -12.07 -7.26
N PRO A 78 -33.25 -11.96 -7.18
CA PRO A 78 -34.09 -12.80 -8.02
C PRO A 78 -33.89 -12.34 -9.47
N LEU A 79 -32.89 -12.89 -10.17
CA LEU A 79 -32.90 -12.89 -11.62
C LEU A 79 -34.27 -13.45 -12.04
N ASP A 80 -34.95 -12.81 -12.99
CA ASP A 80 -36.22 -13.26 -13.60
C ASP A 80 -36.18 -14.70 -14.19
N LEU A 81 -35.03 -15.38 -14.03
CA LEU A 81 -34.74 -16.77 -14.39
C LEU A 81 -35.22 -17.80 -13.37
N VAL A 82 -35.75 -17.42 -12.19
CA VAL A 82 -36.20 -18.37 -11.17
C VAL A 82 -37.71 -18.26 -10.94
N ALA A 83 -38.48 -19.18 -11.55
CA ALA A 83 -39.95 -19.19 -11.52
C ALA A 83 -40.60 -19.44 -10.13
N SER A 84 -39.83 -19.57 -9.05
CA SER A 84 -40.33 -19.88 -7.70
C SER A 84 -39.70 -18.97 -6.63
N PRO A 85 -40.51 -18.17 -5.89
CA PRO A 85 -40.03 -17.33 -4.79
C PRO A 85 -39.31 -18.11 -3.68
N LEU A 86 -39.69 -19.38 -3.47
CA LEU A 86 -39.07 -20.27 -2.50
C LEU A 86 -37.63 -20.62 -2.88
N LEU A 87 -37.36 -20.80 -4.18
CA LEU A 87 -36.03 -21.13 -4.67
C LEU A 87 -35.10 -19.90 -4.61
N ALA A 88 -35.61 -18.69 -4.88
CA ALA A 88 -34.86 -17.45 -4.72
C ALA A 88 -34.46 -17.19 -3.25
N ALA A 89 -35.39 -17.40 -2.31
CA ALA A 89 -35.12 -17.27 -0.88
C ALA A 89 -34.11 -18.33 -0.38
N ALA A 90 -34.20 -19.57 -0.87
CA ALA A 90 -33.24 -20.63 -0.55
C ALA A 90 -31.82 -20.30 -1.06
N LEU A 91 -31.69 -19.76 -2.28
CA LEU A 91 -30.39 -19.37 -2.85
C LEU A 91 -29.77 -18.16 -2.13
N ALA A 92 -30.56 -17.16 -1.74
CA ALA A 92 -30.07 -16.04 -0.95
C ALA A 92 -29.60 -16.48 0.44
N THR A 93 -30.33 -17.40 1.08
CA THR A 93 -29.97 -17.97 2.38
C THR A 93 -28.69 -18.81 2.27
N LEU A 94 -28.54 -19.57 1.18
CA LEU A 94 -27.32 -20.31 0.88
C LEU A 94 -26.13 -19.37 0.62
N GLY A 95 -26.33 -18.27 -0.11
CA GLY A 95 -25.30 -17.25 -0.34
C GLY A 95 -24.80 -16.60 0.95
N VAL A 96 -25.72 -16.21 1.85
CA VAL A 96 -25.37 -15.67 3.18
C VAL A 96 -24.65 -16.71 4.03
N ALA A 97 -25.09 -17.98 4.00
CA ALA A 97 -24.43 -19.06 4.72
C ALA A 97 -23.01 -19.35 4.19
N LEU A 98 -22.79 -19.26 2.88
CA LEU A 98 -21.47 -19.45 2.26
C LEU A 98 -20.52 -18.27 2.54
N VAL A 99 -21.01 -17.03 2.56
CA VAL A 99 -20.23 -15.86 3.01
C VAL A 99 -19.88 -15.98 4.49
N GLY A 100 -20.85 -16.34 5.33
CA GLY A 100 -20.63 -16.59 6.76
C GLY A 100 -19.64 -17.72 7.02
N LEU A 101 -19.71 -18.81 6.25
CA LEU A 101 -18.76 -19.92 6.32
C LEU A 101 -17.37 -19.52 5.84
N GLY A 102 -17.25 -18.73 4.77
CA GLY A 102 -15.99 -18.18 4.30
C GLY A 102 -15.32 -17.27 5.33
N LEU A 103 -16.10 -16.41 5.98
CA LEU A 103 -15.62 -15.54 7.06
C LEU A 103 -15.24 -16.34 8.31
N PHE A 104 -16.04 -17.35 8.69
CA PHE A 104 -15.73 -18.26 9.78
C PHE A 104 -14.46 -19.08 9.50
N CYS A 105 -14.25 -19.56 8.28
CA CYS A 105 -13.02 -20.25 7.90
C CYS A 105 -11.80 -19.32 7.91
N LEU A 106 -11.94 -18.04 7.56
CA LEU A 106 -10.89 -17.03 7.73
C LEU A 106 -10.53 -16.83 9.21
N LEU A 107 -11.54 -16.68 10.07
CA LEU A 107 -11.35 -16.51 11.52
C LEU A 107 -10.76 -17.78 12.17
N LEU A 108 -11.25 -18.96 11.78
CA LEU A 108 -10.76 -20.24 12.27
C LEU A 108 -9.35 -20.53 11.77
N ALA A 109 -9.02 -20.21 10.52
CA ALA A 109 -7.68 -20.40 9.99
C ALA A 109 -6.68 -19.37 10.56
N ALA A 110 -7.12 -18.15 10.88
CA ALA A 110 -6.35 -17.20 11.68
C ALA A 110 -6.12 -17.71 13.12
N ALA A 111 -7.14 -18.31 13.75
CA ALA A 111 -7.01 -18.92 15.08
C ALA A 111 -6.11 -20.17 15.07
N LEU A 112 -6.18 -21.01 14.03
CA LEU A 112 -5.38 -22.23 13.87
C LEU A 112 -3.93 -21.96 13.45
N ALA A 113 -3.66 -20.84 12.78
CA ALA A 113 -2.30 -20.37 12.52
C ALA A 113 -1.51 -20.03 13.80
N HIS A 114 -2.19 -19.95 14.94
CA HIS A 114 -1.59 -19.79 16.27
C HIS A 114 -1.37 -21.09 17.05
N VAL A 115 -1.58 -22.28 16.46
CA VAL A 115 -1.18 -23.56 17.10
C VAL A 115 0.32 -23.84 16.96
N VAL A 116 0.98 -23.16 16.03
CA VAL A 116 2.45 -23.04 16.05
C VAL A 116 2.77 -21.79 16.87
N PRO A 117 3.39 -21.92 18.07
CA PRO A 117 3.87 -20.74 18.76
C PRO A 117 4.79 -19.99 17.79
N PRO A 118 4.67 -18.65 17.66
CA PRO A 118 5.61 -17.90 16.85
C PRO A 118 7.03 -18.31 17.26
N PRO A 119 8.00 -18.39 16.32
CA PRO A 119 9.39 -18.58 16.70
C PRO A 119 9.66 -17.61 17.85
N LYS A 120 10.32 -18.10 18.92
CA LYS A 120 10.70 -17.25 20.06
C LYS A 120 11.19 -15.94 19.47
N ARG A 121 10.51 -14.85 19.85
CA ARG A 121 10.81 -13.47 19.45
C ARG A 121 12.34 -13.39 19.32
N PRO A 122 12.91 -13.22 18.11
CA PRO A 122 14.31 -12.84 18.06
C PRO A 122 14.41 -11.60 18.94
N ASP A 123 15.47 -11.49 19.72
CA ASP A 123 15.68 -10.37 20.64
C ASP A 123 15.71 -9.00 19.91
N CYS A 124 15.54 -8.95 18.58
CA CYS A 124 15.22 -7.75 17.82
C CYS A 124 13.91 -7.07 18.26
N GLN A 125 13.04 -7.74 19.02
CA GLN A 125 11.90 -7.07 19.68
C GLN A 125 12.31 -6.16 20.84
N ARG A 126 13.58 -6.15 21.24
CA ARG A 126 14.21 -4.97 21.79
C ARG A 126 14.74 -4.12 20.63
N SER A 127 13.86 -3.34 20.02
CA SER A 127 14.21 -1.92 20.02
C SER A 127 14.40 -1.61 21.51
N HIS A 128 15.65 -1.40 21.94
CA HIS A 128 15.97 -1.15 23.35
C HIS A 128 15.31 0.14 23.88
N LEU A 129 14.51 0.83 23.06
CA LEU A 129 13.98 2.14 23.36
C LEU A 129 12.46 2.14 23.11
N PRO A 130 11.64 2.06 24.16
CA PRO A 130 10.33 2.68 24.09
C PRO A 130 10.55 4.15 23.69
N GLN A 131 10.17 4.53 22.46
CA GLN A 131 9.97 5.93 22.14
C GLN A 131 8.89 6.43 23.09
N ARG A 132 9.32 7.24 24.05
CA ARG A 132 8.58 7.74 25.20
C ARG A 132 7.16 8.15 24.80
N PRO A 133 6.10 7.46 25.27
CA PRO A 133 4.70 7.81 24.98
C PRO A 133 4.32 9.24 25.39
N ASP A 134 5.16 9.88 26.21
CA ASP A 134 4.97 11.15 26.89
C ASP A 134 5.62 12.37 26.19
N GLU A 135 6.39 12.18 25.11
CA GLU A 135 6.97 13.31 24.36
C GLU A 135 6.02 13.78 23.25
N PRO A 136 5.58 15.06 23.25
CA PRO A 136 4.65 15.57 22.25
C PRO A 136 5.31 15.62 20.87
N HIS A 137 4.89 14.74 19.96
CA HIS A 137 5.36 14.72 18.58
C HIS A 137 4.82 15.95 17.82
N PRO A 138 5.57 16.59 16.91
CA PRO A 138 5.18 17.83 16.21
C PRO A 138 3.93 17.73 15.32
N LEU A 139 3.37 16.52 15.16
CA LEU A 139 2.16 16.23 14.38
C LEU A 139 1.01 15.76 15.27
N MET A 140 1.18 15.77 16.60
CA MET A 140 0.14 15.40 17.54
C MET A 140 -0.78 16.60 17.82
N PRO A 141 -2.10 16.38 17.92
CA PRO A 141 -2.80 15.11 17.71
C PRO A 141 -2.85 14.71 16.22
N TYR A 142 -2.59 13.43 15.93
CA TYR A 142 -2.51 12.98 14.54
C TYR A 142 -3.83 13.18 13.80
N TYR A 143 -3.73 13.66 12.57
CA TYR A 143 -4.84 13.81 11.61
C TYR A 143 -5.98 14.75 12.04
N ARG A 144 -5.85 15.49 13.15
CA ARG A 144 -6.85 16.50 13.54
C ARG A 144 -6.60 17.86 12.92
N GLU A 145 -5.35 18.17 12.64
CA GLU A 145 -4.92 19.46 12.09
C GLU A 145 -4.36 19.25 10.69
N SER A 146 -4.85 20.05 9.73
CA SER A 146 -4.41 20.04 8.33
C SER A 146 -3.30 21.05 8.03
N GLY A 147 -2.53 21.46 9.04
CA GLY A 147 -1.45 22.44 8.89
C GLY A 147 -0.18 21.87 8.26
N LEU A 148 0.60 22.74 7.62
CA LEU A 148 1.93 22.42 7.13
C LEU A 148 2.94 22.63 8.25
N VAL A 149 3.56 21.54 8.71
CA VAL A 149 4.55 21.57 9.79
C VAL A 149 5.95 21.47 9.21
N GLU A 150 6.83 22.36 9.63
CA GLU A 150 8.26 22.24 9.35
C GLU A 150 8.85 21.13 10.23
N TYR A 151 9.08 19.97 9.63
CA TYR A 151 9.51 18.76 10.32
C TYR A 151 11.03 18.68 10.46
N VAL A 152 11.76 19.05 9.41
CA VAL A 152 13.20 19.32 9.47
C VAL A 152 13.42 20.76 9.01
N PRO A 153 13.97 21.65 9.86
CA PRO A 153 14.12 23.07 9.57
C PRO A 153 14.72 23.35 8.19
N GLY A 154 13.99 24.11 7.38
CA GLY A 154 14.35 24.54 6.03
C GLY A 154 14.40 23.45 4.96
N GLN A 155 14.05 22.20 5.29
CA GLN A 155 14.36 21.04 4.45
C GLN A 155 13.16 20.14 4.17
N VAL A 156 12.38 19.81 5.21
CA VAL A 156 11.28 18.84 5.11
C VAL A 156 10.07 19.42 5.82
N TRP A 157 8.95 19.49 5.10
CA TRP A 157 7.66 19.87 5.64
C TRP A 157 6.69 18.71 5.52
N VAL A 158 5.86 18.51 6.53
CA VAL A 158 4.87 17.43 6.59
C VAL A 158 3.51 18.03 6.87
N ALA A 159 2.51 17.59 6.12
CA ALA A 159 1.12 17.89 6.40
C ALA A 159 0.33 16.59 6.47
N GLN A 160 -0.78 16.61 7.20
CA GLN A 160 -1.60 15.44 7.39
C GLN A 160 -3.08 15.81 7.33
N MET A 161 -3.94 14.85 7.00
CA MET A 161 -5.39 15.05 7.00
C MET A 161 -6.10 13.83 7.53
N PRO A 162 -7.31 13.98 8.09
CA PRO A 162 -8.15 12.84 8.38
C PRO A 162 -8.58 12.18 7.06
N LEU A 163 -8.47 10.86 7.01
CA LEU A 163 -8.92 10.05 5.89
C LEU A 163 -9.47 8.74 6.44
N THR A 164 -10.69 8.39 6.01
CA THR A 164 -11.32 7.12 6.32
C THR A 164 -11.25 6.23 5.10
N PHE A 165 -10.71 5.02 5.25
CA PHE A 165 -10.63 4.03 4.19
C PHE A 165 -11.17 2.70 4.70
N MET A 166 -12.15 2.12 3.99
CA MET A 166 -12.85 0.88 4.39
C MET A 166 -13.36 0.88 5.85
N GLY A 167 -13.77 2.04 6.36
CA GLY A 167 -14.27 2.20 7.73
C GLY A 167 -13.19 2.33 8.82
N GLY A 168 -11.91 2.29 8.44
CA GLY A 168 -10.78 2.60 9.33
C GLY A 168 -10.35 4.07 9.20
N GLU A 169 -10.13 4.73 10.34
CA GLU A 169 -9.50 6.06 10.40
C GLU A 169 -7.99 5.89 10.28
N LEU A 170 -7.45 6.00 9.06
CA LEU A 170 -6.02 5.80 8.77
C LEU A 170 -5.26 7.12 8.64
N GLY A 171 -5.99 8.20 8.30
CA GLY A 171 -5.38 9.47 7.93
C GLY A 171 -4.58 9.38 6.63
N ALA A 172 -4.06 10.51 6.17
CA ALA A 172 -3.10 10.57 5.07
C ALA A 172 -2.04 11.62 5.38
N ARG A 173 -0.84 11.46 4.82
CA ARG A 173 0.25 12.43 4.95
C ARG A 173 0.86 12.77 3.60
N MET A 174 1.21 14.04 3.50
CA MET A 174 2.00 14.61 2.43
C MET A 174 3.33 15.07 2.99
N VAL A 175 4.38 14.92 2.19
CA VAL A 175 5.71 15.46 2.49
C VAL A 175 6.15 16.40 1.38
N ILE A 176 6.73 17.53 1.75
CA ILE A 176 7.33 18.50 0.83
C ILE A 176 8.82 18.58 1.14
N VAL A 177 9.66 18.52 0.11
CA VAL A 177 11.11 18.69 0.21
C VAL A 177 11.63 19.59 -0.90
N ARG A 178 12.85 20.10 -0.74
CA ARG A 178 13.58 20.78 -1.82
C ARG A 178 14.10 19.74 -2.82
N GLY A 179 13.67 19.85 -4.08
CA GLY A 179 14.04 18.91 -5.14
C GLY A 179 15.29 19.32 -5.93
N ASP A 180 15.72 20.58 -5.86
CA ASP A 180 16.92 21.04 -6.56
C ASP A 180 17.63 22.21 -5.85
N ALA A 181 18.78 22.60 -6.40
CA ALA A 181 19.58 23.72 -5.90
C ALA A 181 18.91 25.09 -6.04
N ALA A 182 17.90 25.23 -6.91
CA ALA A 182 17.10 26.45 -7.04
C ALA A 182 16.01 26.54 -5.95
N GLY A 183 15.83 25.48 -5.16
CA GLY A 183 14.87 25.42 -4.07
C GLY A 183 13.45 25.08 -4.53
N ARG A 184 13.25 24.59 -5.75
CA ARG A 184 11.94 24.15 -6.23
C ARG A 184 11.47 22.92 -5.46
N LEU A 185 10.17 22.84 -5.24
CA LEU A 185 9.57 21.88 -4.33
C LEU A 185 9.16 20.59 -5.04
N LEU A 186 9.46 19.48 -4.39
CA LEU A 186 8.88 18.17 -4.65
C LEU A 186 7.87 17.85 -3.56
N VAL A 187 6.66 17.48 -3.99
CA VAL A 187 5.54 17.12 -3.12
C VAL A 187 5.27 15.63 -3.29
N TYR A 188 5.40 14.88 -2.21
CA TYR A 188 5.22 13.44 -2.14
C TYR A 188 3.91 13.11 -1.44
N SER A 189 3.07 12.27 -2.06
CA SER A 189 1.73 11.90 -1.59
C SER A 189 0.82 13.12 -1.31
N PRO A 190 0.40 13.88 -2.35
CA PRO A 190 -0.42 15.07 -2.13
C PRO A 190 -1.74 14.77 -1.40
N ILE A 191 -2.06 15.57 -0.37
CA ILE A 191 -3.33 15.53 0.37
C ILE A 191 -4.30 16.62 -0.11
N ALA A 192 -5.50 16.69 0.46
CA ALA A 192 -6.47 17.75 0.15
C ALA A 192 -5.85 19.14 0.28
N LEU A 193 -6.06 19.97 -0.74
CA LEU A 193 -5.46 21.30 -0.85
C LEU A 193 -6.48 22.38 -0.52
N ASP A 194 -6.57 22.76 0.75
CA ASP A 194 -7.36 23.92 1.16
C ASP A 194 -6.63 25.25 0.83
N PRO A 195 -7.33 26.41 0.86
CA PRO A 195 -6.73 27.70 0.55
C PRO A 195 -5.55 28.10 1.46
N ALA A 196 -5.56 27.68 2.74
CA ALA A 196 -4.50 28.00 3.68
C ALA A 196 -3.24 27.17 3.40
N MET A 197 -3.40 25.87 3.17
CA MET A 197 -2.33 24.97 2.71
C MET A 197 -1.72 25.47 1.41
N ARG A 198 -2.56 25.87 0.44
CA ARG A 198 -2.09 26.43 -0.84
C ARG A 198 -1.23 27.68 -0.64
N ALA A 199 -1.67 28.60 0.21
CA ALA A 199 -0.92 29.82 0.52
C ALA A 199 0.42 29.49 1.20
N ALA A 200 0.41 28.65 2.23
CA ALA A 200 1.61 28.23 2.95
C ALA A 200 2.64 27.57 2.03
N VAL A 201 2.20 26.67 1.14
CA VAL A 201 3.08 26.01 0.18
C VAL A 201 3.64 26.99 -0.85
N ALA A 202 2.84 27.96 -1.32
CA ALA A 202 3.31 28.98 -2.25
C ALA A 202 4.38 29.91 -1.63
N GLU A 203 4.31 30.15 -0.32
CA GLU A 203 5.35 30.89 0.42
C GLU A 203 6.66 30.10 0.54
N LEU A 204 6.59 28.76 0.59
CA LEU A 204 7.78 27.92 0.62
C LEU A 204 8.58 27.98 -0.69
N GLY A 205 7.90 28.05 -1.84
CA GLY A 205 8.55 28.11 -3.16
C GLY A 205 7.70 27.54 -4.29
N GLU A 206 8.30 27.45 -5.49
CA GLU A 206 7.64 26.89 -6.68
C GLU A 206 7.43 25.38 -6.52
N VAL A 207 6.18 24.93 -6.51
CA VAL A 207 5.82 23.50 -6.63
C VAL A 207 6.12 23.04 -8.05
N ARG A 208 7.12 22.15 -8.19
CA ARG A 208 7.58 21.69 -9.49
C ARG A 208 7.27 20.23 -9.77
N TRP A 209 7.33 19.37 -8.76
CA TRP A 209 7.13 17.93 -8.93
C TRP A 209 6.11 17.40 -7.94
N LEU A 210 5.10 16.69 -8.46
CA LEU A 210 4.11 15.97 -7.66
C LEU A 210 4.37 14.48 -7.84
N ILE A 211 4.62 13.75 -6.76
CA ILE A 211 4.87 12.32 -6.78
C ILE A 211 3.64 11.61 -6.22
N ALA A 212 2.99 10.82 -7.07
CA ALA A 212 1.92 9.91 -6.69
C ALA A 212 2.56 8.52 -6.43
N PRO A 213 2.78 8.15 -5.16
CA PRO A 213 3.78 7.15 -4.82
C PRO A 213 3.31 5.72 -5.03
N ASN A 214 2.00 5.47 -5.09
CA ASN A 214 1.44 4.15 -5.37
C ASN A 214 0.02 4.27 -5.99
N LEU A 215 -0.69 3.14 -6.08
CA LEU A 215 -2.03 3.07 -6.70
C LEU A 215 -3.18 3.61 -5.83
N ILE A 216 -2.89 4.10 -4.62
CA ILE A 216 -3.89 4.53 -3.63
C ILE A 216 -3.67 6.01 -3.24
N HIS A 217 -2.42 6.43 -3.05
CA HIS A 217 -2.02 7.78 -2.61
C HIS A 217 -1.91 8.81 -3.74
N HIS A 218 -2.90 8.83 -4.64
CA HIS A 218 -2.93 9.74 -5.80
C HIS A 218 -4.18 10.64 -5.82
N LEU A 219 -5.03 10.55 -4.79
CA LEU A 219 -6.40 11.07 -4.82
C LEU A 219 -6.46 12.56 -5.17
N PHE A 220 -5.55 13.36 -4.60
CA PHE A 220 -5.55 14.82 -4.70
C PHE A 220 -4.60 15.39 -5.76
N VAL A 221 -3.90 14.54 -6.52
CA VAL A 221 -2.92 15.00 -7.53
C VAL A 221 -3.57 15.93 -8.56
N GLY A 222 -4.82 15.69 -8.93
CA GLY A 222 -5.56 16.54 -9.87
C GLY A 222 -5.77 17.97 -9.34
N ASP A 223 -6.16 18.11 -8.07
CA ASP A 223 -6.37 19.42 -7.43
C ASP A 223 -5.06 20.21 -7.35
N TRP A 224 -3.96 19.51 -7.07
CA TRP A 224 -2.62 20.10 -7.04
C TRP A 224 -2.15 20.57 -8.43
N LEU A 225 -2.38 19.77 -9.48
CA LEU A 225 -2.09 20.18 -10.85
C LEU A 225 -2.90 21.41 -11.29
N ALA A 226 -4.16 21.50 -10.85
CA ALA A 226 -5.01 22.67 -11.12
C ALA A 226 -4.52 23.91 -10.37
N ALA A 227 -4.09 23.76 -9.12
CA ALA A 227 -3.64 24.86 -8.28
C ALA A 227 -2.24 25.38 -8.61
N PHE A 228 -1.37 24.49 -9.11
CA PHE A 228 0.03 24.76 -9.46
C PHE A 228 0.31 24.33 -10.91
N PRO A 229 -0.10 25.13 -11.92
CA PRO A 229 -0.04 24.73 -13.33
C PRO A 229 1.37 24.53 -13.91
N GLY A 230 2.41 24.99 -13.20
CA GLY A 230 3.82 24.73 -13.55
C GLY A 230 4.35 23.37 -13.06
N ALA A 231 3.57 22.65 -12.24
CA ALA A 231 3.97 21.38 -11.66
C ALA A 231 3.80 20.21 -12.65
N GLU A 232 4.69 19.22 -12.55
CA GLU A 232 4.64 17.98 -13.31
C GLU A 232 4.31 16.81 -12.36
N ALA A 233 3.32 16.00 -12.72
CA ALA A 233 2.94 14.82 -11.93
C ALA A 233 3.65 13.55 -12.42
N TRP A 234 4.23 12.80 -11.49
CA TRP A 234 4.94 11.55 -11.72
C TRP A 234 4.23 10.40 -11.02
N ALA A 235 4.01 9.32 -11.76
CA ALA A 235 3.17 8.21 -11.34
C ALA A 235 4.01 7.00 -10.91
N ALA A 236 3.54 6.27 -9.91
CA ALA A 236 3.99 4.91 -9.66
C ALA A 236 3.64 3.98 -10.84
N PRO A 237 4.37 2.85 -11.01
CA PRO A 237 4.01 1.82 -11.98
C PRO A 237 2.52 1.44 -11.91
N GLY A 238 1.88 1.36 -13.08
CA GLY A 238 0.47 1.00 -13.21
C GLY A 238 -0.53 2.13 -12.92
N LEU A 239 -0.13 3.22 -12.26
CA LEU A 239 -1.06 4.29 -11.89
C LEU A 239 -1.57 5.07 -13.09
N ALA A 240 -0.71 5.37 -14.07
CA ALA A 240 -1.10 6.14 -15.25
C ALA A 240 -2.26 5.48 -16.03
N ALA A 241 -2.31 4.15 -16.06
CA ALA A 241 -3.40 3.41 -16.68
C ALA A 241 -4.71 3.45 -15.86
N ARG A 242 -4.62 3.59 -14.53
CA ARG A 242 -5.79 3.70 -13.64
C ARG A 242 -6.37 5.11 -13.56
N ARG A 243 -5.54 6.13 -13.81
CA ARG A 243 -5.92 7.54 -13.82
C ARG A 243 -5.61 8.19 -15.17
N PRO A 244 -6.25 7.74 -16.27
CA PRO A 244 -6.05 8.33 -17.60
C PRO A 244 -6.62 9.75 -17.70
N ASP A 245 -7.45 10.15 -16.73
CA ASP A 245 -8.00 11.49 -16.58
C ASP A 245 -6.95 12.54 -16.15
N LEU A 246 -5.79 12.11 -15.62
CA LEU A 246 -4.73 13.00 -15.16
C LEU A 246 -3.58 13.08 -16.17
N ARG A 247 -2.99 14.26 -16.29
CA ARG A 247 -1.79 14.50 -17.13
C ARG A 247 -0.52 14.09 -16.38
N TRP A 248 -0.11 12.84 -16.57
CA TRP A 248 1.18 12.34 -16.07
C TRP A 248 2.33 12.76 -16.97
N ARG A 249 3.43 13.23 -16.37
CA ARG A 249 4.69 13.50 -17.06
C ARG A 249 5.36 12.21 -17.50
N ALA A 250 5.44 11.24 -16.60
CA ALA A 250 5.97 9.91 -16.80
C ALA A 250 5.63 8.99 -15.61
N THR A 251 5.83 7.70 -15.81
CA THR A 251 5.85 6.69 -14.73
C THR A 251 7.29 6.53 -14.24
N LEU A 252 7.51 6.57 -12.92
CA LEU A 252 8.82 6.31 -12.35
C LEU A 252 9.18 4.83 -12.44
N SER A 253 10.42 4.56 -12.83
CA SER A 253 11.01 3.23 -12.92
C SER A 253 12.50 3.34 -12.60
N GLU A 254 13.14 2.24 -12.19
CA GLU A 254 14.60 2.17 -11.99
C GLU A 254 15.37 2.58 -13.26
N THR A 255 14.81 2.35 -14.44
CA THR A 255 15.39 2.70 -15.75
C THR A 255 15.17 4.16 -16.16
N ALA A 256 14.47 4.98 -15.37
CA ALA A 256 14.37 6.41 -15.62
C ALA A 256 15.74 7.06 -15.36
N ALA A 257 16.64 6.98 -16.34
CA ALA A 257 18.01 7.46 -16.26
C ALA A 257 18.09 8.97 -15.95
N GLU A 258 17.03 9.73 -16.24
CA GLU A 258 16.95 11.16 -15.97
C GLU A 258 15.61 11.50 -15.33
N VAL A 259 15.67 11.78 -14.02
CA VAL A 259 14.61 12.49 -13.32
C VAL A 259 14.94 13.99 -13.30
N PRO A 260 13.95 14.88 -13.33
CA PRO A 260 14.17 16.33 -13.45
C PRO A 260 14.63 17.01 -12.15
N TRP A 261 14.59 16.32 -11.02
CA TRP A 261 15.12 16.80 -9.73
C TRP A 261 16.57 16.33 -9.53
N ASP A 262 17.28 16.99 -8.62
CA ASP A 262 18.67 16.64 -8.31
C ASP A 262 18.73 15.36 -7.48
N ARG A 263 19.24 14.25 -8.05
CA ARG A 263 19.41 12.97 -7.34
C ARG A 263 20.39 13.03 -6.16
N ARG A 264 21.20 14.09 -6.06
CA ARG A 264 22.04 14.35 -4.88
C ARG A 264 21.23 14.91 -3.72
N LEU A 265 20.04 15.47 -3.97
CA LEU A 265 19.12 15.93 -2.94
C LEU A 265 18.01 14.91 -2.67
N VAL A 266 17.35 14.44 -3.72
CA VAL A 266 16.24 13.49 -3.63
C VAL A 266 16.49 12.29 -4.53
N ASP A 267 16.67 11.12 -3.92
CA ASP A 267 16.78 9.86 -4.65
C ASP A 267 15.50 9.03 -4.54
N HIS A 268 15.34 8.01 -5.39
CA HIS A 268 14.18 7.12 -5.34
C HIS A 268 14.51 5.68 -5.73
N VAL A 269 13.68 4.76 -5.22
CA VAL A 269 13.64 3.34 -5.53
C VAL A 269 12.18 2.97 -5.71
N VAL A 270 11.89 2.09 -6.67
CA VAL A 270 10.56 1.49 -6.79
C VAL A 270 10.57 0.18 -6.01
N ILE A 271 9.73 0.09 -4.99
CA ILE A 271 9.45 -1.12 -4.24
C ILE A 271 8.56 -2.01 -5.11
N LYS A 272 9.06 -3.19 -5.48
CA LYS A 272 8.46 -4.07 -6.48
C LYS A 272 7.99 -5.40 -5.93
N GLY A 273 7.42 -6.21 -6.82
CA GLY A 273 7.13 -7.62 -6.58
C GLY A 273 5.73 -7.88 -6.04
N HIS A 274 4.92 -6.83 -5.90
CA HIS A 274 3.55 -6.90 -5.42
C HIS A 274 2.57 -6.80 -6.59
N VAL A 275 1.43 -7.50 -6.49
CA VAL A 275 0.40 -7.47 -7.55
C VAL A 275 -0.32 -6.11 -7.61
N PHE A 276 -0.46 -5.43 -6.47
CA PHE A 276 -1.27 -4.21 -6.34
C PHE A 276 -0.58 -3.05 -5.62
N HIS A 277 0.63 -3.25 -5.08
CA HIS A 277 1.27 -2.31 -4.14
C HIS A 277 2.73 -2.07 -4.49
N GLU A 278 3.02 -1.76 -5.76
CA GLU A 278 4.32 -1.15 -6.06
C GLU A 278 4.30 0.30 -5.58
N GLU A 279 5.39 0.71 -4.94
CA GLU A 279 5.51 2.00 -4.28
C GLU A 279 6.82 2.70 -4.64
N ILE A 280 6.77 4.01 -4.86
CA ILE A 280 7.96 4.85 -4.99
C ILE A 280 8.41 5.23 -3.58
N ALA A 281 9.52 4.68 -3.13
CA ALA A 281 10.24 5.16 -1.95
C ALA A 281 11.18 6.28 -2.37
N MET A 282 11.30 7.34 -1.57
CA MET A 282 12.23 8.44 -1.84
C MET A 282 13.11 8.78 -0.64
N LEU A 283 14.33 9.21 -0.87
CA LEU A 283 15.25 9.67 0.17
C LEU A 283 15.60 11.13 -0.05
N HIS A 284 15.25 12.00 0.90
CA HIS A 284 15.82 13.34 0.95
C HIS A 284 17.17 13.30 1.68
N ARG A 285 18.24 13.18 0.89
CA ARG A 285 19.62 12.92 1.33
C ARG A 285 20.14 13.96 2.34
N PRO A 286 19.97 15.29 2.13
CA PRO A 286 20.50 16.29 3.07
C PRO A 286 19.94 16.14 4.49
N SER A 287 18.68 15.71 4.60
CA SER A 287 18.01 15.52 5.88
C SER A 287 18.06 14.09 6.40
N GLY A 288 18.64 13.13 5.68
CA GLY A 288 18.59 11.70 6.05
C GLY A 288 17.15 11.18 6.28
N THR A 289 16.17 11.68 5.52
CA THR A 289 14.74 11.34 5.70
C THR A 289 14.27 10.44 4.58
N LEU A 290 13.91 9.20 4.92
CA LEU A 290 13.26 8.27 4.03
C LEU A 290 11.75 8.54 3.99
N LEU A 291 11.18 8.59 2.79
CA LEU A 291 9.76 8.79 2.52
C LEU A 291 9.17 7.49 2.02
N LEU A 292 8.19 6.97 2.76
CA LEU A 292 7.39 5.80 2.43
C LEU A 292 5.91 6.15 2.57
N CYS A 293 5.05 5.39 1.92
CA CYS A 293 3.61 5.39 2.13
C CYS A 293 3.16 4.15 2.89
N ASP A 294 2.88 3.07 2.16
CA ASP A 294 2.18 1.87 2.65
C ASP A 294 3.15 0.69 2.81
N ALA A 295 4.37 0.77 2.28
CA ALA A 295 5.38 -0.28 2.46
C ALA A 295 5.73 -0.53 3.93
N ILE A 296 5.62 0.50 4.78
CA ILE A 296 5.73 0.41 6.24
C ILE A 296 4.65 1.29 6.87
N GLU A 297 3.85 0.71 7.77
CA GLU A 297 2.83 1.43 8.54
C GLU A 297 3.10 1.31 10.05
N ASN A 298 2.65 2.30 10.83
CA ASN A 298 2.79 2.31 12.28
C ASN A 298 1.49 2.72 12.99
N LEU A 299 0.39 2.08 12.60
CA LEU A 299 -0.96 2.38 13.08
C LEU A 299 -1.18 2.10 14.57
N GLY A 300 -0.44 1.14 15.15
CA GLY A 300 -0.61 0.68 16.52
C GLY A 300 -0.47 1.74 17.62
N HIS A 301 0.26 2.83 17.33
CA HIS A 301 0.57 3.92 18.27
C HIS A 301 -0.13 5.24 17.93
N ALA A 302 -1.11 5.25 17.01
CA ALA A 302 -1.95 6.42 16.78
C ALA A 302 -3.14 6.38 17.77
N PRO A 303 -3.17 7.21 18.83
CA PRO A 303 -4.29 7.25 19.78
C PRO A 303 -5.64 7.57 19.11
N GLU A 304 -5.61 8.09 17.89
CA GLU A 304 -6.77 8.46 17.08
C GLU A 304 -7.39 7.28 16.33
N THR A 305 -6.81 6.07 16.36
CA THR A 305 -7.48 4.85 15.92
C THR A 305 -8.56 4.46 16.95
N ARG A 306 -9.64 5.24 17.01
CA ARG A 306 -10.62 5.28 18.11
C ARG A 306 -11.45 4.03 18.31
N SER A 307 -11.44 3.10 17.35
CA SER A 307 -12.22 1.87 17.44
C SER A 307 -11.41 0.76 18.13
N PRO A 308 -11.83 0.30 19.34
CA PRO A 308 -11.19 -0.84 20.00
C PRO A 308 -11.20 -2.10 19.13
N ILE A 309 -12.20 -2.24 18.25
CA ILE A 309 -12.30 -3.35 17.30
C ILE A 309 -11.21 -3.24 16.23
N VAL A 310 -11.02 -2.06 15.64
CA VAL A 310 -9.96 -1.84 14.65
C VAL A 310 -8.60 -2.06 15.27
N ARG A 311 -8.36 -1.53 16.48
CA ARG A 311 -7.12 -1.79 17.22
C ARG A 311 -6.89 -3.29 17.41
N ARG A 312 -7.92 -4.03 17.82
CA ARG A 312 -7.80 -5.48 18.00
C ARG A 312 -7.52 -6.22 16.68
N LEU A 313 -8.10 -5.78 15.57
CA LEU A 313 -7.83 -6.34 14.25
C LEU A 313 -6.38 -6.06 13.81
N LEU A 314 -5.87 -4.85 14.06
CA LEU A 314 -4.47 -4.50 13.82
C LEU A 314 -3.52 -5.35 14.67
N ASP A 315 -3.83 -5.58 15.94
CA ASP A 315 -3.06 -6.48 16.81
C ASP A 315 -3.02 -7.91 16.25
N LEU A 316 -4.18 -8.44 15.83
CA LEU A 316 -4.31 -9.78 15.24
C LEU A 316 -3.57 -9.89 13.90
N ALA A 317 -3.48 -8.78 13.15
CA ALA A 317 -2.68 -8.67 11.93
C ALA A 317 -1.17 -8.44 12.21
N GLY A 318 -0.75 -8.35 13.48
CA GLY A 318 0.64 -8.11 13.87
C GLY A 318 1.15 -6.69 13.63
N MET A 319 0.22 -5.72 13.48
CA MET A 319 0.47 -4.30 13.17
C MET A 319 0.20 -3.36 14.35
N GLY A 320 -0.28 -3.89 15.48
CA GLY A 320 -0.78 -3.08 16.58
C GLY A 320 0.26 -2.56 17.60
N GLU A 321 1.51 -3.02 17.54
CA GLU A 321 2.53 -2.64 18.55
C GLU A 321 3.86 -2.16 17.96
N ARG A 322 4.04 -2.18 16.64
CA ARG A 322 5.31 -1.81 15.98
C ARG A 322 5.11 -1.35 14.54
N PRO A 323 6.05 -0.55 14.00
CA PRO A 323 6.14 -0.33 12.57
C PRO A 323 6.37 -1.66 11.84
N THR A 324 5.63 -1.92 10.77
CA THR A 324 5.82 -3.13 9.96
C THR A 324 5.23 -2.95 8.56
N ALA A 325 5.68 -3.75 7.60
CA ALA A 325 4.94 -3.90 6.35
C ALA A 325 3.54 -4.46 6.65
N PRO A 326 2.46 -3.84 6.16
CA PRO A 326 1.10 -4.25 6.50
C PRO A 326 0.77 -5.63 5.91
N THR A 327 -0.23 -6.30 6.49
CA THR A 327 -0.51 -7.72 6.16
C THR A 327 -0.94 -7.91 4.71
N ASP A 328 -1.75 -7.02 4.19
CA ASP A 328 -2.17 -6.99 2.79
C ASP A 328 -0.99 -6.78 1.84
N PHE A 329 -0.03 -5.90 2.19
CA PHE A 329 1.23 -5.76 1.45
C PHE A 329 1.96 -7.11 1.37
N LYS A 330 2.22 -7.75 2.51
CA LYS A 330 2.86 -9.09 2.57
C LYS A 330 2.11 -10.18 1.80
N LEU A 331 0.77 -10.16 1.82
CA LEU A 331 -0.07 -11.15 1.14
C LEU A 331 -0.13 -10.93 -0.38
N SER A 332 0.10 -9.70 -0.84
CA SER A 332 0.13 -9.35 -2.26
C SER A 332 1.48 -9.61 -2.95
N LEU A 333 2.48 -10.07 -2.20
CA LEU A 333 3.81 -10.40 -2.72
C LEU A 333 3.74 -11.61 -3.68
N ARG A 334 4.15 -11.37 -4.92
CA ARG A 334 4.23 -12.36 -6.00
C ARG A 334 5.66 -12.67 -6.42
N ASP A 335 6.56 -11.69 -6.34
CA ASP A 335 7.97 -11.82 -6.66
C ASP A 335 8.84 -11.38 -5.47
N PRO A 336 9.19 -12.33 -4.57
CA PRO A 336 10.04 -12.05 -3.41
C PRO A 336 11.44 -11.56 -3.80
N GLU A 337 11.98 -11.95 -4.95
CA GLU A 337 13.31 -11.57 -5.40
C GLU A 337 13.33 -10.09 -5.81
N ALA A 338 12.31 -9.64 -6.53
CA ALA A 338 12.13 -8.23 -6.88
C ALA A 338 11.98 -7.37 -5.62
N MET A 339 11.14 -7.78 -4.67
CA MET A 339 10.98 -7.07 -3.40
C MET A 339 12.29 -7.04 -2.59
N ARG A 340 13.04 -8.15 -2.53
CA ARG A 340 14.35 -8.21 -1.88
C ARG A 340 15.34 -7.26 -2.52
N THR A 341 15.39 -7.21 -3.84
CA THR A 341 16.25 -6.28 -4.59
C THR A 341 15.92 -4.83 -4.21
N SER A 342 14.64 -4.43 -4.27
CA SER A 342 14.22 -3.09 -3.86
C SER A 342 14.55 -2.79 -2.39
N ALA A 343 14.36 -3.76 -1.49
CA ALA A 343 14.68 -3.60 -0.07
C ALA A 343 16.18 -3.40 0.15
N ARG A 344 17.04 -4.12 -0.59
CA ARG A 344 18.50 -3.93 -0.53
C ARG A 344 18.94 -2.56 -1.03
N GLU A 345 18.35 -2.09 -2.13
CA GLU A 345 18.63 -0.75 -2.66
C GLU A 345 18.26 0.34 -1.67
N LEU A 346 17.09 0.22 -1.05
CA LEU A 346 16.63 1.14 -0.01
C LEU A 346 17.55 1.07 1.24
N LEU A 347 17.92 -0.13 1.69
CA LEU A 347 18.80 -0.32 2.86
C LEU A 347 20.25 0.09 2.63
N ALA A 348 20.68 0.21 1.36
CA ALA A 348 21.99 0.75 1.01
C ALA A 348 22.10 2.27 1.22
N TRP A 349 20.96 2.96 1.36
CA TRP A 349 20.94 4.38 1.67
C TRP A 349 21.23 4.68 3.13
N ASP A 350 21.69 5.91 3.36
CA ASP A 350 21.84 6.47 4.70
C ASP A 350 20.65 7.32 5.09
N PHE A 351 19.87 6.83 6.05
CA PHE A 351 18.72 7.53 6.61
C PHE A 351 18.60 7.30 8.11
N GLU A 352 18.19 8.34 8.82
CA GLU A 352 18.06 8.36 10.28
C GLU A 352 16.60 8.32 10.73
N ARG A 353 15.68 8.67 9.82
CA ARG A 353 14.24 8.78 10.07
C ARG A 353 13.42 8.34 8.85
N ILE A 354 12.20 7.89 9.11
CA ILE A 354 11.21 7.51 8.09
C ILE A 354 9.92 8.28 8.34
N VAL A 355 9.47 9.00 7.31
CA VAL A 355 8.11 9.55 7.24
C VAL A 355 7.23 8.56 6.48
N ILE A 356 6.10 8.20 7.09
CA ILE A 356 5.13 7.22 6.58
C ILE A 356 3.74 7.86 6.44
N ALA A 357 2.87 7.30 5.60
CA ALA A 357 1.52 7.82 5.42
C ALA A 357 0.61 7.57 6.63
N HIS A 358 0.79 6.42 7.30
CA HIS A 358 -0.17 5.90 8.26
C HIS A 358 0.47 5.61 9.64
N GLY A 359 -0.05 6.26 10.68
CA GLY A 359 0.38 6.07 12.06
C GLY A 359 1.65 6.83 12.45
N ARG A 360 2.29 6.53 13.58
CA ARG A 360 3.38 7.38 14.14
C ARG A 360 4.65 7.36 13.26
N LEU A 361 5.32 8.50 13.10
CA LEU A 361 6.60 8.57 12.35
C LEU A 361 7.72 7.78 13.06
N ILE A 362 8.77 7.43 12.32
CA ILE A 362 9.89 6.62 12.81
C ILE A 362 11.14 7.51 12.88
N GLU A 363 11.43 8.05 14.05
CA GLU A 363 12.49 9.07 14.24
C GLU A 363 13.80 8.51 14.84
N ARG A 364 13.81 7.23 15.23
CA ARG A 364 14.95 6.54 15.84
C ARG A 364 15.04 5.13 15.27
N ASP A 365 16.25 4.61 15.18
CA ASP A 365 16.53 3.25 14.68
C ASP A 365 15.84 2.97 13.34
N ALA A 366 15.71 4.00 12.48
CA ALA A 366 14.95 3.93 11.24
C ALA A 366 15.44 2.80 10.33
N TRP A 367 16.75 2.69 10.17
CA TRP A 367 17.36 1.64 9.36
C TRP A 367 17.02 0.24 9.89
N ARG A 368 17.19 0.00 11.20
CA ARG A 368 16.83 -1.28 11.84
C ARG A 368 15.34 -1.57 11.72
N THR A 369 14.49 -0.56 11.91
CA THR A 369 13.04 -0.68 11.75
C THR A 369 12.66 -1.11 10.34
N CYS A 370 13.35 -0.57 9.32
CA CYS A 370 13.16 -0.96 7.93
C CYS A 370 13.59 -2.41 7.67
N VAL A 371 14.73 -2.84 8.23
CA VAL A 371 15.19 -4.24 8.18
C VAL A 371 14.14 -5.16 8.78
N ASP A 372 13.65 -4.86 9.98
CA ASP A 372 12.67 -5.70 10.67
C ASP A 372 11.33 -5.77 9.93
N ALA A 373 10.90 -4.66 9.31
CA ALA A 373 9.69 -4.60 8.51
C ALA A 373 9.77 -5.49 7.25
N PHE A 374 10.96 -5.61 6.65
CA PHE A 374 11.21 -6.39 5.43
C PHE A 374 11.89 -7.75 5.68
N ALA A 375 12.08 -8.16 6.93
CA ALA A 375 12.73 -9.43 7.30
C ALA A 375 12.06 -10.69 6.72
N TYR A 376 10.82 -10.59 6.23
CA TYR A 376 10.11 -11.70 5.58
C TYR A 376 10.59 -11.98 4.13
N VAL A 377 11.39 -11.08 3.53
CA VAL A 377 12.02 -11.26 2.22
C VAL A 377 13.56 -11.24 2.28
N LEU A 378 14.13 -10.54 3.26
CA LEU A 378 15.59 -10.40 3.41
C LEU A 378 16.24 -11.70 3.89
N GLU A 379 17.46 -11.93 3.43
CA GLU A 379 18.35 -13.00 3.89
C GLU A 379 19.48 -12.44 4.76
N PRO A 380 20.14 -13.24 5.61
CA PRO A 380 21.18 -12.75 6.52
C PRO A 380 22.30 -11.93 5.84
N GLY A 381 22.68 -12.29 4.61
CA GLY A 381 23.71 -11.57 3.85
C GLY A 381 23.26 -10.23 3.26
N ASP A 382 21.95 -9.94 3.24
CA ASP A 382 21.43 -8.65 2.74
C ASP A 382 21.58 -7.51 3.77
N VAL A 383 21.81 -7.88 5.04
CA VAL A 383 21.80 -6.96 6.19
C VAL A 383 23.23 -6.61 6.66
N ASP A 384 24.24 -7.31 6.14
CA ASP A 384 25.67 -7.11 6.45
C ASP A 384 26.24 -5.90 5.68
N LEU A 385 25.62 -4.73 5.88
CA LEU A 385 26.01 -3.47 5.24
C LEU A 385 27.00 -2.65 6.10
N GLY A 386 27.70 -3.30 7.04
CA GLY A 386 28.69 -2.65 7.91
C GLY A 386 28.10 -1.66 8.95
N ARG A 387 26.77 -1.57 9.09
CA ARG A 387 26.09 -0.68 10.04
C ARG A 387 25.92 -1.27 11.45
N ASP A 388 25.94 -2.59 11.59
CA ASP A 388 25.80 -3.28 12.89
C ASP A 388 27.09 -3.25 13.75
N ALA A 389 28.21 -2.77 13.20
CA ALA A 389 29.49 -2.66 13.91
C ALA A 389 29.64 -1.39 14.77
N ALA A 390 28.63 -0.51 14.80
CA ALA A 390 28.71 0.81 15.45
C ALA A 390 27.66 1.06 16.55
N ALA A 391 26.94 0.03 17.01
CA ALA A 391 25.94 0.15 18.09
C ALA A 391 26.48 -0.27 19.46
#